data_AF-A0A955ZES9-F1
#
_entry.id   AF-A0A955ZES9-F1
#
_cell.length_a   1.000
_cell.length_b   1.000
_cell.length_c   1.000
_cell.angle_alpha   90.00
_cell.angle_beta   90.00
_cell.angle_gamma   90.00
#
_symmetry.space_group_name_H-M   'P 1'
#
loop_
_entity.id
_entity.type
_entity.pdbx_description
1 polymer ?
#
loop_
_entity_poly.entity_id
_entity_poly.type
_entity_poly.pdbx_seq_one_letter_code
_entity_poly.pdbx_strand_id
1 'polypeptide(L)'
;MKPDSEIPEGATAPRYARSIVAPRLELRVLREAGTSVERTSTVDGDSLRIGSHASNDLVIADPEVSRFHCSIVKGQSAWRVVDEGSLNGTRLGGIAVRDADLPPTSCAIELGGSVIELRELPGVESLEVLDQVTFGELFGTSVGMRRMFALLER
;
A
#
# COMPACT_ATOMS: atom_id res chain seq x y z
N MET A 1 -51.49 -18.53 23.73
CA MET A 1 -51.38 -18.48 22.26
C MET A 1 -51.01 -17.06 21.86
N LYS A 2 -49.71 -16.79 21.72
CA LYS A 2 -49.17 -15.58 21.10
C LYS A 2 -48.58 -16.04 19.75
N PRO A 3 -48.76 -15.30 18.65
CA PRO A 3 -48.24 -15.73 17.36
C PRO A 3 -46.72 -15.61 17.35
N ASP A 4 -46.08 -16.64 16.79
CA ASP A 4 -44.68 -16.68 16.43
C ASP A 4 -44.37 -15.52 15.48
N SER A 5 -43.44 -14.64 15.86
CA SER A 5 -42.85 -13.68 14.93
C SER A 5 -41.61 -14.34 14.33
N GLU A 6 -41.80 -15.00 13.19
CA GLU A 6 -40.77 -15.52 12.31
C GLU A 6 -39.72 -14.43 12.03
N ILE A 7 -38.46 -14.73 12.34
CA ILE A 7 -37.32 -13.98 11.83
C ILE A 7 -37.12 -14.47 10.38
N PRO A 8 -37.12 -13.61 9.35
CA PRO A 8 -36.81 -14.06 8.01
C PRO A 8 -35.32 -14.43 7.91
N GLU A 9 -35.04 -15.72 7.68
CA GLU A 9 -33.74 -16.20 7.22
C GLU A 9 -33.43 -15.56 5.86
N GLY A 10 -32.33 -14.80 5.77
CA GLY A 10 -31.83 -14.30 4.48
C GLY A 10 -31.43 -12.82 4.42
N ALA A 11 -31.57 -12.04 5.50
CA ALA A 11 -31.06 -10.68 5.52
C ALA A 11 -29.59 -10.65 5.99
N THR A 12 -28.65 -10.78 5.06
CA THR A 12 -27.23 -10.42 5.30
C THR A 12 -27.13 -8.90 5.36
N ALA A 13 -27.63 -8.29 6.45
CA ALA A 13 -27.39 -6.90 6.72
C ALA A 13 -25.93 -6.76 7.18
N PRO A 14 -25.05 -6.07 6.42
CA PRO A 14 -23.66 -5.90 6.81
C PRO A 14 -23.59 -5.16 8.15
N ARG A 15 -23.16 -5.85 9.21
CA ARG A 15 -22.87 -5.24 10.51
C ARG A 15 -21.43 -4.74 10.49
N TYR A 16 -21.21 -3.52 9.99
CA TYR A 16 -19.89 -2.87 10.08
C TYR A 16 -20.03 -1.40 10.47
N ALA A 17 -19.19 -0.98 11.41
CA ALA A 17 -18.53 0.32 11.37
C ALA A 17 -17.54 0.41 12.55
N ARG A 18 -16.34 -0.16 12.39
CA ARG A 18 -15.19 0.42 13.08
C ARG A 18 -14.51 1.31 12.05
N SER A 19 -14.47 2.62 12.29
CA SER A 19 -13.63 3.53 11.53
C SER A 19 -12.17 3.14 11.82
N ILE A 20 -11.40 2.84 10.79
CA ILE A 20 -9.96 2.60 10.90
C ILE A 20 -9.30 3.77 10.18
N VAL A 21 -8.36 4.43 10.86
CA VAL A 21 -7.56 5.48 10.22
C VAL A 21 -6.54 4.78 9.35
N ALA A 22 -6.68 4.89 8.02
CA ALA A 22 -5.68 4.36 7.10
C ALA A 22 -4.46 5.32 7.07
N PRO A 23 -3.23 4.81 7.25
CA PRO A 23 -2.05 5.64 7.08
C PRO A 23 -1.96 6.11 5.62
N ARG A 24 -1.44 7.33 5.44
CA ARG A 24 -1.41 8.00 4.14
C ARG A 24 0.00 8.49 3.84
N LEU A 25 0.49 8.17 2.65
CA LEU A 25 1.79 8.59 2.19
C LEU A 25 1.67 9.38 0.89
N GLU A 26 2.29 10.54 0.86
CA GLU A 26 2.48 11.33 -0.35
C GLU A 26 3.87 11.02 -0.92
N LEU A 27 3.91 10.72 -2.22
CA LEU A 27 5.12 10.45 -2.98
C LEU A 27 5.27 11.55 -4.05
N ARG A 28 6.30 12.37 -3.92
CA ARG A 28 6.66 13.40 -4.89
C ARG A 28 7.87 12.93 -5.67
N VAL A 29 7.67 12.59 -6.94
CA VAL A 29 8.78 12.33 -7.85
C VAL A 29 9.35 13.70 -8.22
N LEU A 30 10.64 13.91 -7.90
CA LEU A 30 11.39 15.14 -8.19
C LEU A 30 12.30 14.96 -9.42
N ARG A 31 12.69 13.71 -9.69
CA ARG A 31 13.53 13.31 -10.81
C ARG A 31 13.16 11.92 -11.27
N GLU A 32 13.14 11.72 -12.58
CA GLU A 32 12.92 10.42 -13.22
C GLU A 32 13.95 10.24 -14.34
N ALA A 33 14.71 9.12 -14.32
CA ALA A 33 15.76 8.82 -15.29
C ALA A 33 16.73 9.98 -15.55
N GLY A 34 17.17 10.67 -14.49
CA GLY A 34 18.07 11.83 -14.58
C GLY A 34 17.37 13.16 -14.91
N THR A 35 16.14 13.13 -15.43
CA THR A 35 15.37 14.32 -15.82
C THR A 35 14.55 14.84 -14.65
N SER A 36 14.61 16.16 -14.39
CA SER A 36 13.74 16.76 -13.36
C SER A 36 12.29 16.71 -13.83
N VAL A 37 11.46 16.00 -13.08
CA VAL A 37 10.02 15.83 -13.32
C VAL A 37 9.35 16.06 -11.98
N GLU A 38 8.28 16.85 -11.93
CA GLU A 38 7.53 17.06 -10.71
C GLU A 38 6.15 16.42 -10.87
N ARG A 39 5.93 15.29 -10.19
CA ARG A 39 4.61 14.65 -10.11
C ARG A 39 4.38 14.09 -8.72
N THR A 40 3.15 14.23 -8.25
CA THR A 40 2.75 13.78 -6.91
C THR A 40 1.74 12.67 -7.03
N SER A 41 1.91 11.62 -6.24
CA SER A 41 0.96 10.52 -6.06
C SER A 41 0.69 10.35 -4.58
N THR A 42 -0.54 10.01 -4.22
CA THR A 42 -0.92 9.73 -2.84
C THR A 42 -1.39 8.29 -2.77
N VAL A 43 -0.91 7.55 -1.76
CA VAL A 43 -1.36 6.19 -1.47
C VAL A 43 -1.94 6.16 -0.06
N ASP A 44 -3.12 5.57 0.04
CA ASP A 44 -3.78 5.24 1.30
C ASP A 44 -3.57 3.75 1.57
N GLY A 45 -3.21 3.39 2.80
CA GLY A 45 -2.92 2.01 3.19
C GLY A 45 -1.58 1.85 3.86
N ASP A 46 -1.30 0.64 4.35
CA ASP A 46 -0.09 0.31 5.12
C ASP A 46 1.10 -0.14 4.27
N SER A 47 0.94 -0.26 2.96
CA SER A 47 1.96 -0.79 2.07
C SER A 47 1.80 -0.26 0.66
N LEU A 48 2.92 0.01 0.01
CA LEU A 48 2.98 0.39 -1.39
C LEU A 48 4.26 -0.14 -2.04
N ARG A 49 4.20 -0.40 -3.34
CA ARG A 49 5.32 -0.88 -4.14
C ARG A 49 5.76 0.17 -5.13
N ILE A 50 7.07 0.25 -5.34
CA ILE A 50 7.72 1.16 -6.26
C ILE A 50 8.58 0.35 -7.23
N GLY A 51 8.46 0.64 -8.52
CA GLY A 51 9.26 -0.01 -9.55
C GLY A 51 8.87 0.43 -10.96
N SER A 52 9.54 -0.12 -11.97
CA SER A 52 9.27 0.23 -13.38
C SER A 52 8.09 -0.53 -13.99
N HIS A 53 7.62 -1.60 -13.34
CA HIS A 53 6.47 -2.35 -13.84
C HIS A 53 5.14 -1.66 -13.52
N ALA A 54 4.17 -1.75 -14.42
CA ALA A 54 2.87 -1.09 -14.30
C ALA A 54 1.98 -1.64 -13.16
N SER A 55 2.35 -2.75 -12.54
CA SER A 55 1.61 -3.34 -11.41
C SER A 55 2.00 -2.75 -10.05
N ASN A 56 2.93 -1.80 -10.01
CA ASN A 56 3.33 -1.12 -8.79
C ASN A 56 2.41 0.08 -8.52
N ASP A 57 2.30 0.45 -7.25
CA ASP A 57 1.51 1.61 -6.82
C ASP A 57 2.16 2.92 -7.30
N LEU A 58 3.50 2.99 -7.29
CA LEU A 58 4.27 4.04 -7.95
C LEU A 58 5.14 3.45 -9.06
N VAL A 59 4.76 3.78 -10.31
CA VAL A 59 5.54 3.40 -11.50
C VAL A 59 6.60 4.47 -11.77
N ILE A 60 7.86 4.06 -11.86
CA ILE A 60 8.98 4.95 -12.20
C ILE A 60 9.51 4.58 -13.58
N ALA A 61 9.45 5.50 -14.53
CA ALA A 61 9.91 5.29 -15.91
C ALA A 61 11.42 5.49 -16.03
N ASP A 62 12.19 4.65 -15.34
CA ASP A 62 13.66 4.69 -15.32
C ASP A 62 14.24 3.30 -15.64
N PRO A 63 15.11 3.18 -16.66
CA PRO A 63 15.77 1.92 -17.00
C PRO A 63 16.63 1.32 -15.88
N GLU A 64 17.14 2.16 -14.97
CA GLU A 64 17.92 1.72 -13.80
C GLU A 64 17.02 1.21 -12.66
N VAL A 65 15.72 1.43 -12.74
CA VAL A 65 14.74 0.97 -11.75
C VAL A 65 14.22 -0.42 -12.14
N SER A 66 14.36 -1.34 -11.19
CA SER A 66 13.91 -2.72 -11.32
C SER A 66 12.39 -2.81 -11.37
N ARG A 67 11.87 -3.89 -11.98
CA ARG A 67 10.42 -4.09 -12.14
C ARG A 67 9.68 -4.02 -10.81
N PHE A 68 10.23 -4.64 -9.78
CA PHE A 68 9.85 -4.52 -8.38
C PHE A 68 11.13 -4.09 -7.67
N HIS A 69 11.25 -2.82 -7.32
CA HIS A 69 12.52 -2.27 -6.85
C HIS A 69 12.55 -2.21 -5.33
N CYS A 70 11.54 -1.56 -4.74
CA CYS A 70 11.39 -1.48 -3.30
C CYS A 70 9.91 -1.42 -2.92
N SER A 71 9.63 -1.72 -1.65
CA SER A 71 8.34 -1.53 -1.02
C SER A 71 8.48 -0.57 0.16
N ILE A 72 7.46 0.25 0.38
CA ILE A 72 7.33 1.08 1.58
C ILE A 72 6.21 0.50 2.42
N VAL A 73 6.52 0.14 3.66
CA VAL A 73 5.59 -0.56 4.57
C VAL A 73 5.48 0.21 5.88
N LYS A 74 4.26 0.40 6.37
CA LYS A 74 3.98 1.01 7.67
C LYS A 74 4.23 -0.03 8.76
N GLY A 75 5.33 0.16 9.49
CA GLY A 75 5.58 -0.55 10.73
C GLY A 75 4.75 0.00 11.89
N GLN A 76 4.98 -0.53 13.09
CA GLN A 76 4.25 -0.11 14.30
C GLN A 76 4.48 1.36 14.67
N SER A 77 5.66 1.91 14.38
CA SER A 77 6.07 3.26 14.77
C SER A 77 6.43 4.16 13.59
N ALA A 78 6.99 3.60 12.52
CA ALA A 78 7.50 4.35 11.38
C ALA A 78 7.19 3.64 10.07
N TRP A 79 7.18 4.40 8.98
CA TRP A 79 7.29 3.83 7.64
C TRP A 79 8.69 3.25 7.44
N ARG A 80 8.79 2.19 6.65
CA ARG A 80 10.04 1.51 6.37
C ARG A 80 10.19 1.27 4.88
N VAL A 81 11.39 1.46 4.35
CA VAL A 81 11.73 1.10 2.97
C VAL A 81 12.43 -0.25 2.96
N VAL A 82 11.96 -1.15 2.10
CA VAL A 82 12.52 -2.50 1.91
C VAL A 82 12.88 -2.66 0.44
N ASP A 83 14.15 -2.91 0.14
CA ASP A 83 14.63 -3.22 -1.20
C ASP A 83 14.29 -4.68 -1.53
N GLU A 84 13.64 -4.90 -2.68
CA GLU A 84 13.12 -6.21 -3.11
C GLU A 84 14.13 -6.98 -3.97
N GLY A 85 15.43 -6.71 -3.81
CA GLY A 85 16.49 -7.30 -4.61
C GLY A 85 16.73 -6.54 -5.91
N SER A 86 16.72 -5.21 -5.83
CA SER A 86 16.98 -4.35 -6.97
C SER A 86 18.41 -4.48 -7.49
N LEU A 87 18.61 -4.21 -8.79
CA LEU A 87 19.93 -4.32 -9.43
C LEU A 87 20.89 -3.23 -8.93
N ASN A 88 20.40 -2.00 -8.81
CA ASN A 88 21.21 -0.81 -8.50
C ASN A 88 21.14 -0.41 -7.02
N GLY A 89 20.29 -1.08 -6.24
CA GLY A 89 20.04 -0.76 -4.83
C GLY A 89 19.14 0.45 -4.64
N THR A 90 18.51 0.49 -3.46
CA THR A 90 17.77 1.65 -2.95
C THR A 90 18.69 2.51 -2.09
N ARG A 91 18.63 3.84 -2.22
CA ARG A 91 19.34 4.77 -1.33
C ARG A 91 18.36 5.65 -0.56
N LEU A 92 18.67 5.93 0.70
CA LEU A 92 17.95 6.86 1.57
C LEU A 92 18.91 7.96 1.99
N GLY A 93 18.67 9.19 1.54
CA GLY A 93 19.57 10.33 1.80
C GLY A 93 21.03 10.06 1.38
N GLY A 94 21.24 9.48 0.20
CA GLY A 94 22.56 9.09 -0.32
C GLY A 94 23.14 7.78 0.20
N ILE A 95 22.60 7.19 1.27
CA ILE A 95 23.10 5.95 1.87
C ILE A 95 22.37 4.75 1.27
N ALA A 96 23.09 3.75 0.79
CA ALA A 96 22.50 2.51 0.30
C ALA A 96 21.87 1.71 1.45
N VAL A 97 20.61 1.32 1.30
CA VAL A 97 19.82 0.60 2.29
C VAL A 97 19.14 -0.61 1.68
N ARG A 98 18.99 -1.67 2.47
CA ARG A 98 18.14 -2.82 2.12
C ARG A 98 16.84 -2.84 2.91
N ASP A 99 16.92 -2.44 4.17
CA ASP A 99 15.79 -2.32 5.07
C ASP A 99 16.12 -1.16 6.03
N ALA A 100 15.31 -0.11 6.02
CA ALA A 100 15.54 1.07 6.85
C ALA A 100 14.25 1.79 7.22
N ASP A 101 14.15 2.20 8.48
CA ASP A 101 13.07 3.08 8.94
C ASP A 101 13.23 4.47 8.32
N LEU A 102 12.12 5.00 7.80
CA LEU A 102 12.05 6.34 7.25
C LEU A 102 11.93 7.35 8.40
N PRO A 103 12.60 8.51 8.31
CA PRO A 103 12.38 9.63 9.21
C PRO A 103 10.90 10.05 9.25
N PRO A 104 10.37 10.49 10.40
CA PRO A 104 8.96 10.85 10.58
C PRO A 104 8.52 12.13 9.85
N THR A 105 9.44 12.86 9.23
CA THR A 105 9.17 14.10 8.51
C THR A 105 8.98 13.83 7.01
N SER A 106 9.81 14.44 6.16
CA SER A 106 9.99 14.04 4.78
C SER A 106 11.38 13.45 4.60
N CYS A 107 11.49 12.54 3.65
CA CYS A 107 12.78 11.96 3.27
C CYS A 107 12.80 11.69 1.77
N ALA A 108 13.99 11.70 1.18
CA ALA A 108 14.19 11.36 -0.21
C ALA A 108 14.81 9.97 -0.33
N ILE A 109 14.17 9.13 -1.14
CA ILE A 109 14.75 7.89 -1.64
C ILE A 109 15.24 8.08 -3.07
N GLU A 110 16.34 7.42 -3.40
CA GLU A 110 16.92 7.45 -4.73
C GLU A 110 16.94 6.02 -5.27
N LEU A 111 16.45 5.86 -6.50
CA LEU A 111 16.38 4.60 -7.22
C LEU A 111 17.00 4.82 -8.61
N GLY A 112 18.23 4.37 -8.82
CA GLY A 112 18.98 4.70 -10.04
C GLY A 112 19.09 6.22 -10.25
N GLY A 113 18.66 6.70 -11.42
CA GLY A 113 18.59 8.12 -11.76
C GLY A 113 17.36 8.86 -11.26
N SER A 114 16.51 8.23 -10.46
CA SER A 114 15.23 8.77 -10.00
C SER A 114 15.25 9.15 -8.52
N VAL A 115 14.58 10.24 -8.16
CA VAL A 115 14.50 10.76 -6.79
C VAL A 115 13.03 10.95 -6.42
N ILE A 116 12.63 10.32 -5.32
CA ILE A 116 11.26 10.38 -4.80
C ILE A 116 11.32 10.89 -3.36
N GLU A 117 10.67 12.02 -3.10
CA GLU A 117 10.42 12.51 -1.76
C GLU A 117 9.14 11.86 -1.21
N LEU A 118 9.26 11.28 -0.02
CA LEU A 118 8.20 10.64 0.74
C LEU A 118 7.81 11.55 1.91
N ARG A 119 6.51 11.78 2.08
CA ARG A 119 5.97 12.57 3.17
C ARG A 119 4.75 11.89 3.77
N GLU A 120 4.79 11.62 5.07
CA GLU A 120 3.63 11.12 5.80
C GLU A 120 2.56 12.23 5.91
N LEU A 121 1.33 11.91 5.53
CA LEU A 121 0.18 12.79 5.70
C LEU A 121 -0.69 12.27 6.84
N PRO A 122 -1.50 13.14 7.49
CA PRO A 122 -2.52 12.69 8.42
C PRO A 122 -3.40 11.63 7.76
N GLY A 123 -3.55 10.49 8.45
CA GLY A 123 -4.40 9.40 7.96
C GLY A 123 -5.84 9.88 7.75
N VAL A 124 -6.50 9.31 6.75
CA VAL A 124 -7.91 9.59 6.48
C VAL A 124 -8.73 8.57 7.25
N GLU A 125 -9.85 8.99 7.84
CA GLU A 125 -10.84 8.05 8.37
C GLU A 125 -11.40 7.23 7.22
N SER A 126 -11.04 5.95 7.18
CA SER A 126 -11.51 5.01 6.18
C SER A 126 -12.56 4.10 6.81
N LEU A 127 -13.75 4.09 6.22
CA LEU A 127 -14.77 3.08 6.49
C LEU A 127 -14.46 1.86 5.62
N GLU A 128 -13.54 0.99 6.05
CA GLU A 128 -13.37 -0.29 5.36
C GLU A 128 -14.26 -1.38 5.97
N VAL A 129 -15.04 -1.99 5.08
CA VAL A 129 -16.07 -3.01 5.31
C VAL A 129 -15.60 -4.32 4.67
N LEU A 130 -15.35 -5.36 5.49
CA LEU A 130 -15.77 -6.77 5.36
C LEU A 130 -14.93 -7.65 6.29
N ASP A 131 -15.47 -7.93 7.47
CA ASP A 131 -15.03 -8.93 8.44
C ASP A 131 -15.93 -10.18 8.32
N GLN A 132 -16.07 -10.72 7.10
CA GLN A 132 -16.52 -12.09 6.92
C GLN A 132 -15.37 -12.93 6.36
N VAL A 133 -14.55 -13.39 7.30
CA VAL A 133 -13.70 -14.56 7.12
C VAL A 133 -14.60 -15.80 7.23
N THR A 134 -15.41 -16.06 6.20
CA THR A 134 -16.00 -17.40 6.04
C THR A 134 -16.24 -17.69 4.56
N PHE A 135 -15.21 -18.19 3.90
CA PHE A 135 -15.36 -19.11 2.78
C PHE A 135 -14.80 -20.44 3.28
N GLY A 136 -15.58 -21.53 3.15
CA GLY A 136 -15.29 -22.83 3.75
C GLY A 136 -13.82 -23.26 3.68
N GLU A 137 -13.29 -23.71 4.82
CA GLU A 137 -12.00 -24.40 5.05
C GLU A 137 -10.72 -23.89 4.36
N LEU A 138 -10.68 -22.67 3.79
CA LEU A 138 -9.47 -22.15 3.13
C LEU A 138 -9.02 -20.80 3.70
N PHE A 139 -7.97 -20.82 4.51
CA PHE A 139 -7.35 -19.62 5.09
C PHE A 139 -6.31 -19.03 4.13
N GLY A 140 -6.58 -17.83 3.60
CA GLY A 140 -5.60 -17.01 2.89
C GLY A 140 -5.45 -15.64 3.54
N THR A 141 -4.36 -15.39 4.26
CA THR A 141 -4.12 -14.14 5.01
C THR A 141 -3.58 -12.98 4.16
N SER A 142 -3.39 -13.16 2.86
CA SER A 142 -2.85 -12.12 1.97
C SER A 142 -3.93 -11.22 1.36
N VAL A 143 -3.69 -9.90 1.39
CA VAL A 143 -4.50 -8.84 0.76
C VAL A 143 -4.79 -9.14 -0.72
N GLY A 144 -3.84 -9.76 -1.43
CA GLY A 144 -4.00 -10.13 -2.85
C GLY A 144 -5.05 -11.21 -3.09
N MET A 145 -5.24 -12.13 -2.14
CA MET A 145 -6.20 -13.22 -2.25
C MET A 145 -7.64 -12.73 -2.06
N ARG A 146 -7.83 -11.71 -1.19
CA ARG A 146 -9.14 -11.07 -0.96
C ARG A 146 -9.67 -10.34 -2.21
N ARG A 147 -8.79 -9.73 -3.00
CA ARG A 147 -9.18 -9.01 -4.24
C ARG A 147 -9.68 -9.95 -5.35
N MET A 148 -9.23 -11.20 -5.38
CA MET A 148 -9.66 -12.18 -6.39
C MET A 148 -11.06 -12.73 -6.13
N PHE A 149 -11.46 -12.90 -4.87
CA PHE A 149 -12.79 -13.43 -4.54
C PHE A 149 -13.93 -12.46 -4.89
N ALA A 150 -13.68 -11.14 -4.87
CA ALA A 150 -14.67 -10.13 -5.25
C ALA A 150 -15.04 -10.13 -6.75
N LEU A 151 -14.27 -10.83 -7.59
CA LEU A 151 -14.48 -10.92 -9.04
C LEU A 151 -15.25 -12.18 -9.47
N LEU A 152 -15.57 -13.10 -8.54
CA LEU A 152 -16.18 -14.40 -8.86
C LEU A 152 -17.69 -14.49 -8.55
N GLU A 153 -18.34 -13.41 -8.13
CA GLU A 153 -19.80 -13.37 -7.98
C GLU A 153 -20.49 -12.88 -9.27
N ARG A 154 -20.73 -13.82 -10.18
CA ARG A 154 -21.90 -13.80 -11.08
C ARG A 154 -22.52 -15.18 -11.16
#